data_AF-A0A251RTQ9-F1
#
_entry.id   AF-A0A251RTQ9-F1
#
_cell.length_a   1.000
_cell.length_b   1.000
_cell.length_c   1.000
_cell.angle_alpha   90.00
_cell.angle_beta   90.00
_cell.angle_gamma   90.00
#
_symmetry.space_group_name_H-M   'P 1'
#
loop_
_entity.id
_entity.type
_entity.pdbx_description
1 polymer ?
#
loop_
_entity_poly.entity_id
_entity_poly.type
_entity_poly.pdbx_seq_one_letter_code
_entity_poly.pdbx_strand_id
1 'polypeptide(L)'
;MNCFDFVEITDAVVVARYLKATLVIPDIRGSQLGDWRNFGDIYDIEKFVSSLDGVVKVVKSQPSELSTKDLAVLRIPNRVTEEYIANNIEPVFKTKGHVRLATYFPSVNMKRTCTPENEERNLVGCLAMFGSLELQPEVREVVDSIVERLQTLSRRSDSEFVAVDLRLDMLDQKGCQGSKKCYGPDEIALFLKKLVFDKNSAVYLTQSRWDNSHDSLKDIFPKTYTKELIMPMDKKQKFLGSDSSEYITKECY
;
A
#
# COMPACT_ATOMS: atom_id res chain seq x y z
N MET A 1 -5.43 -3.84 -2.06
CA MET A 1 -4.00 -3.82 -1.78
C MET A 1 -3.95 -3.07 -0.48
N ASN A 2 -3.79 -3.71 0.67
CA ASN A 2 -3.88 -2.95 1.92
C ASN A 2 -2.82 -1.83 1.85
N CYS A 3 -3.24 -0.58 2.04
CA CYS A 3 -2.33 0.59 2.05
C CYS A 3 -1.30 0.54 3.20
N PHE A 4 -1.16 -0.62 3.83
CA PHE A 4 -0.29 -0.92 4.94
C PHE A 4 0.95 -1.71 4.50
N ASP A 5 0.89 -2.47 3.40
CA ASP A 5 1.95 -3.40 3.00
C ASP A 5 3.31 -2.69 2.77
N PHE A 6 3.29 -1.52 2.13
CA PHE A 6 4.51 -0.73 1.90
C PHE A 6 5.11 -0.19 3.21
N VAL A 7 4.28 0.10 4.23
CA VAL A 7 4.76 0.53 5.54
C VAL A 7 5.41 -0.65 6.27
N GLU A 8 4.84 -1.85 6.19
CA GLU A 8 5.42 -3.05 6.80
C GLU A 8 6.78 -3.40 6.19
N ILE A 9 6.88 -3.36 4.85
CA ILE A 9 8.14 -3.61 4.14
C ILE A 9 9.18 -2.54 4.50
N THR A 10 8.76 -1.28 4.63
CA THR A 10 9.64 -0.19 5.06
C THR A 10 10.20 -0.42 6.46
N ASP A 11 9.35 -0.79 7.42
CA ASP A 11 9.79 -1.09 8.80
C ASP A 11 10.76 -2.28 8.82
N ALA A 12 10.52 -3.31 8.00
CA ALA A 12 11.44 -4.44 7.88
C ALA A 12 12.82 -4.05 7.34
N VAL A 13 12.89 -3.14 6.35
CA VAL A 13 14.17 -2.60 5.84
C VAL A 13 14.91 -1.83 6.92
N VAL A 14 14.22 -0.98 7.68
CA VAL A 14 14.81 -0.22 8.80
C VAL A 14 15.37 -1.16 9.88
N VAL A 15 14.61 -2.19 10.26
CA VAL A 15 15.07 -3.20 11.24
C VAL A 15 16.29 -3.96 10.70
N ALA A 16 16.25 -4.41 9.46
CA ALA A 16 17.36 -5.15 8.86
C ALA A 16 18.64 -4.30 8.78
N ARG A 17 18.50 -3.01 8.47
CA ARG A 17 19.61 -2.04 8.49
C ARG A 17 20.21 -1.91 9.89
N TYR A 18 19.39 -1.68 10.90
CA TYR A 18 19.83 -1.52 12.29
C TYR A 18 20.60 -2.75 12.78
N LEU A 19 20.05 -3.94 12.54
CA LEU A 19 20.63 -5.22 12.98
C LEU A 19 21.80 -5.70 12.11
N LYS A 20 22.13 -5.00 11.01
CA LYS A 20 23.05 -5.47 9.95
C LYS A 20 22.68 -6.87 9.45
N ALA A 21 21.38 -7.14 9.37
CA ALA A 21 20.83 -8.43 8.99
C ALA A 21 20.64 -8.52 7.46
N THR A 22 20.41 -9.75 6.99
CA THR A 22 19.96 -10.00 5.62
C THR A 22 18.43 -9.97 5.59
N LEU A 23 17.84 -9.20 4.68
CA LEU A 23 16.40 -9.16 4.44
C LEU A 23 16.04 -10.24 3.41
N VAL A 24 15.10 -11.12 3.75
CA VAL A 24 14.47 -12.01 2.78
C VAL A 24 13.30 -11.28 2.15
N ILE A 25 13.11 -11.40 0.83
CA ILE A 25 11.95 -10.82 0.13
C ILE A 25 10.66 -11.26 0.84
N PRO A 26 9.80 -10.33 1.27
CA PRO A 26 8.62 -10.65 2.06
C PRO A 26 7.49 -11.20 1.19
N ASP A 27 6.70 -12.14 1.73
CA ASP A 27 5.38 -12.44 1.18
C ASP A 27 4.40 -11.32 1.56
N ILE A 28 3.53 -10.92 0.63
CA ILE A 28 2.50 -9.92 0.90
C ILE A 28 1.23 -10.64 1.35
N ARG A 29 0.77 -10.39 2.58
CA ARG A 29 -0.46 -10.98 3.12
C ARG A 29 -1.67 -10.15 2.70
N GLY A 30 -2.71 -10.81 2.20
CA GLY A 30 -4.01 -10.20 1.99
C GLY A 30 -4.80 -10.01 3.27
N SER A 31 -5.97 -9.39 3.16
CA SER A 31 -6.88 -9.13 4.30
C SER A 31 -7.57 -10.38 4.85
N GLN A 32 -7.62 -11.47 4.07
CA GLN A 32 -8.26 -12.74 4.47
C GLN A 32 -7.23 -13.82 4.81
N LEU A 33 -7.60 -14.71 5.74
CA LEU A 33 -6.79 -15.88 6.08
C LEU A 33 -6.59 -16.76 4.84
N GLY A 34 -5.33 -16.98 4.46
CA GLY A 34 -4.97 -17.77 3.27
C GLY A 34 -4.79 -16.96 1.99
N ASP A 35 -5.01 -15.64 2.03
CA ASP A 35 -4.69 -14.75 0.92
C ASP A 35 -3.22 -14.30 1.00
N TRP A 36 -2.43 -14.71 0.02
CA TRP A 36 -1.00 -14.39 -0.07
C TRP A 36 -0.66 -14.05 -1.50
N ARG A 37 0.18 -13.03 -1.68
CA ARG A 37 0.67 -12.59 -2.97
C ARG A 37 2.19 -12.63 -2.95
N ASN A 38 2.80 -13.05 -4.05
CA ASN A 38 4.23 -12.96 -4.16
C ASN A 38 4.59 -11.49 -4.32
N PHE A 39 5.71 -11.08 -3.71
CA PHE A 39 6.24 -9.73 -3.89
C PHE A 39 6.39 -9.36 -5.37
N GLY A 40 6.89 -10.30 -6.17
CA GLY A 40 7.08 -10.14 -7.61
C GLY A 40 5.79 -9.98 -8.43
N ASP A 41 4.64 -10.33 -7.87
CA ASP A 41 3.35 -10.13 -8.55
C ASP A 41 2.93 -8.65 -8.55
N ILE A 42 3.55 -7.82 -7.69
CA ILE A 42 3.23 -6.40 -7.51
C ILE A 42 4.45 -5.53 -7.83
N TYR A 43 5.61 -5.88 -7.29
CA TYR A 43 6.81 -5.05 -7.32
C TYR A 43 7.93 -5.69 -8.13
N ASP A 44 8.76 -4.84 -8.73
CA ASP A 44 9.97 -5.24 -9.41
C ASP A 44 11.04 -5.70 -8.38
N ILE A 45 11.30 -7.00 -8.35
CA ILE A 45 12.27 -7.62 -7.44
C ILE A 45 13.68 -7.09 -7.69
N GLU A 46 14.09 -6.96 -8.95
CA GLU A 46 15.46 -6.54 -9.29
C GLU A 46 15.67 -5.08 -8.92
N LYS A 47 14.64 -4.24 -9.15
CA LYS A 47 14.66 -2.87 -8.68
C LYS A 47 14.79 -2.79 -7.15
N PHE A 48 14.00 -3.57 -6.42
CA PHE A 48 14.03 -3.57 -4.95
C PHE A 48 15.38 -4.02 -4.38
N VAL A 49 15.99 -5.05 -4.97
CA VAL A 49 17.32 -5.53 -4.56
C VAL A 49 18.40 -4.51 -4.88
N SER A 50 18.38 -3.94 -6.09
CA SER A 50 19.40 -2.99 -6.53
C SER A 50 19.32 -1.63 -5.83
N SER A 51 18.12 -1.15 -5.50
CA SER A 51 17.93 0.13 -4.80
C SER A 51 18.37 0.09 -3.34
N LEU A 52 18.43 -1.11 -2.74
CA LEU A 52 18.85 -1.33 -1.36
C LEU A 52 20.31 -1.79 -1.25
N ASP A 53 21.02 -1.94 -2.38
CA ASP A 53 22.43 -2.30 -2.38
C ASP A 53 23.27 -1.27 -1.62
N GLY A 54 24.22 -1.75 -0.81
CA GLY A 54 24.98 -0.94 0.14
C GLY A 54 24.21 -0.47 1.39
N VAL A 55 22.88 -0.61 1.43
CA VAL A 55 22.05 -0.26 2.60
C VAL A 55 21.72 -1.52 3.42
N VAL A 56 21.08 -2.50 2.78
CA VAL A 56 20.69 -3.80 3.36
C VAL A 56 20.91 -4.90 2.33
N LYS A 57 21.49 -6.03 2.76
CA LYS A 57 21.60 -7.21 1.88
C LYS A 57 20.23 -7.86 1.73
N VAL A 58 19.72 -7.94 0.50
CA VAL A 58 18.44 -8.58 0.18
C VAL A 58 18.66 -9.92 -0.52
N VAL A 59 17.91 -10.95 -0.14
CA VAL A 59 17.92 -12.28 -0.78
C VAL A 59 16.52 -12.73 -1.15
N LYS A 60 16.38 -13.45 -2.26
CA LYS A 60 15.07 -13.88 -2.79
C LYS A 60 14.40 -14.97 -1.95
N SER A 61 15.19 -15.86 -1.36
CA SER A 61 14.69 -16.98 -0.57
C SER A 61 15.52 -17.15 0.69
N GLN A 62 14.88 -17.70 1.73
CA GLN A 62 15.56 -18.07 2.97
C GLN A 62 16.67 -19.09 2.68
N PRO A 63 17.89 -18.91 3.24
CA PRO A 63 18.96 -19.91 3.15
C PRO A 63 18.51 -21.27 3.66
N SER A 64 18.88 -22.34 2.94
CA SER A 64 18.50 -23.72 3.26
C SER A 64 19.01 -24.21 4.61
N GLU A 65 20.03 -23.56 5.18
CA GLU A 65 20.56 -23.89 6.50
C GLU A 65 19.64 -23.47 7.66
N LEU A 66 18.63 -22.61 7.41
CA LEU A 66 17.74 -22.11 8.44
C LEU A 66 16.44 -22.92 8.48
N SER A 67 16.19 -23.61 9.60
CA SER A 67 14.97 -24.37 9.85
C SER A 67 13.75 -23.44 10.00
N THR A 68 12.67 -23.71 9.27
CA THR A 68 11.37 -23.02 9.44
C THR A 68 10.66 -23.36 10.75
N LYS A 69 11.10 -24.38 11.50
CA LYS A 69 10.44 -24.82 12.75
C LYS A 69 10.68 -23.89 13.94
N ASP A 70 11.69 -23.01 13.90
CA ASP A 70 12.07 -22.12 15.01
C ASP A 70 11.83 -20.62 14.73
N LEU A 71 11.04 -20.31 13.70
CA LEU A 71 10.78 -18.93 13.27
C LEU A 71 9.97 -18.15 14.31
N ALA A 72 10.62 -17.24 15.03
CA ALA A 72 9.95 -16.33 15.95
C ALA A 72 9.22 -15.23 15.18
N VAL A 73 7.90 -15.12 15.35
CA VAL A 73 7.08 -14.04 14.79
C VAL A 73 6.95 -12.91 15.82
N LEU A 74 7.49 -11.73 15.50
CA LEU A 74 7.45 -10.54 16.34
C LEU A 74 6.40 -9.56 15.81
N ARG A 75 5.46 -9.18 16.68
CA ARG A 75 4.48 -8.14 16.36
C ARG A 75 5.04 -6.77 16.75
N ILE A 76 5.24 -5.89 15.78
CA ILE A 76 5.93 -4.60 15.96
C ILE A 76 5.01 -3.42 15.58
N PRO A 77 5.11 -2.27 16.26
CA PRO A 77 4.35 -1.08 15.87
C PRO A 77 4.86 -0.55 14.53
N ASN A 78 3.99 0.05 13.74
CA ASN A 78 4.40 0.76 12.53
C ASN A 78 5.35 1.91 12.90
N ARG A 79 6.31 2.21 12.02
CA ARG A 79 7.35 3.22 12.27
C ARG A 79 8.13 2.92 13.54
N VAL A 80 8.76 1.76 13.61
CA VAL A 80 9.63 1.34 14.74
C VAL A 80 10.78 2.31 15.02
N THR A 81 11.05 2.58 16.29
CA THR A 81 12.20 3.39 16.74
C THR A 81 13.42 2.51 17.02
N GLU A 82 14.62 3.08 16.98
CA GLU A 82 15.85 2.34 17.31
C GLU A 82 15.81 1.77 18.73
N GLU A 83 15.33 2.56 19.70
CA GLU A 83 15.12 2.09 21.07
C GLU A 83 14.18 0.87 21.11
N TYR A 84 13.10 0.87 20.33
CA TYR A 84 12.20 -0.27 20.26
C TYR A 84 12.90 -1.50 19.65
N ILE A 85 13.70 -1.29 18.60
CA ILE A 85 14.48 -2.37 17.96
C ILE A 85 15.47 -2.96 18.96
N ALA A 86 16.27 -2.13 19.63
CA ALA A 86 17.28 -2.55 20.61
C ALA A 86 16.68 -3.31 21.79
N ASN A 87 15.54 -2.85 22.31
CA ASN A 87 14.93 -3.42 23.51
C ASN A 87 14.06 -4.66 23.23
N ASN A 88 13.44 -4.77 22.05
CA ASN A 88 12.40 -5.78 21.79
C ASN A 88 12.74 -6.75 20.66
N ILE A 89 13.53 -6.33 19.67
CA ILE A 89 13.80 -7.12 18.46
C ILE A 89 15.20 -7.73 18.51
N GLU A 90 16.22 -6.92 18.81
CA GLU A 90 17.63 -7.33 18.84
C GLU A 90 17.90 -8.52 19.78
N PRO A 91 17.34 -8.60 21.01
CA PRO A 91 17.60 -9.74 21.90
C PRO A 91 17.07 -11.06 21.35
N VAL A 92 15.88 -11.02 20.73
CA VAL A 92 15.26 -12.19 20.11
C VAL A 92 16.05 -12.60 18.87
N PHE A 93 16.44 -11.62 18.04
CA PHE A 93 17.23 -11.86 16.84
C PHE A 93 18.59 -12.50 17.17
N LYS A 94 19.31 -11.99 18.18
CA LYS A 94 20.59 -12.59 18.63
C LYS A 94 20.44 -14.03 19.13
N THR A 95 19.30 -14.34 19.75
CA THR A 95 19.05 -15.68 20.30
C THR A 95 18.60 -16.67 19.24
N LYS A 96 17.77 -16.25 18.29
CA LYS A 96 17.13 -17.11 17.27
C LYS A 96 17.84 -17.12 15.93
N GLY A 97 18.68 -16.11 15.65
CA GLY A 97 19.38 -15.90 14.38
C GLY A 97 18.49 -15.42 13.23
N HIS A 98 17.18 -15.63 13.30
CA HIS A 98 16.20 -15.23 12.30
C HIS A 98 14.84 -14.96 12.95
N VAL A 99 14.10 -13.97 12.42
CA VAL A 99 12.80 -13.56 12.93
C VAL A 99 11.88 -13.17 11.76
N ARG A 100 10.57 -13.32 11.94
CA ARG A 100 9.56 -12.77 11.03
C ARG A 100 8.88 -11.59 11.72
N LEU A 101 8.81 -10.46 11.03
CA LEU A 101 8.12 -9.28 11.54
C LEU A 101 6.67 -9.27 11.05
N ALA A 102 5.76 -8.83 11.91
CA ALA A 102 4.36 -8.57 11.59
C ALA A 102 4.00 -7.19 12.16
N THR A 103 3.69 -6.23 11.29
CA THR A 103 3.47 -4.85 11.72
C THR A 103 2.01 -4.67 12.18
N TYR A 104 1.79 -3.78 13.14
CA TYR A 104 0.46 -3.31 13.51
C TYR A 104 0.44 -1.79 13.60
N PHE A 105 -0.73 -1.19 13.37
CA PHE A 105 -0.92 0.25 13.40
C PHE A 105 -1.54 0.66 14.74
N PRO A 106 -0.74 1.10 15.73
CA PRO A 106 -1.29 1.68 16.95
C PRO A 106 -2.21 2.86 16.61
N SER A 107 -3.36 2.93 17.29
CA SER A 107 -4.42 3.92 17.09
C SER A 107 -4.04 5.35 17.49
N VAL A 108 -2.75 5.65 17.72
CA VAL A 108 -2.28 6.83 18.43
C VAL A 108 -1.52 7.78 17.49
N ASN A 109 -1.92 9.05 17.56
CA ASN A 109 -1.40 10.25 16.92
C ASN A 109 0.00 10.13 16.24
N MET A 110 0.02 10.37 14.93
CA MET A 110 1.22 10.60 14.10
C MET A 110 2.02 11.88 14.46
N LYS A 111 2.05 12.30 15.73
CA LYS A 111 2.90 13.41 16.14
C LYS A 111 4.36 12.95 16.12
N ARG A 112 5.10 13.45 15.13
CA ARG A 112 6.55 13.28 15.02
C ARG A 112 7.25 14.27 15.96
N THR A 113 8.33 13.81 16.56
CA THR A 113 9.40 14.66 17.07
C THR A 113 10.56 14.47 16.10
N CYS A 114 10.93 15.49 15.33
CA CYS A 114 12.12 15.41 14.47
C CYS A 114 13.35 15.59 15.35
N THR A 115 14.20 14.58 15.42
CA THR A 115 15.52 14.62 16.07
C THR A 115 16.57 14.16 15.06
N PRO A 116 17.87 14.50 15.23
CA PRO A 116 18.92 14.10 14.29
C PRO A 116 19.03 12.58 14.08
N GLU A 117 18.83 11.78 15.13
CA GLU A 117 18.75 10.31 15.06
C GLU A 117 17.57 9.83 14.18
N ASN A 118 16.50 10.63 14.09
CA ASN A 118 15.41 10.32 13.16
C ASN A 118 15.80 10.60 11.70
N GLU A 119 16.83 11.40 11.39
CA GLU A 119 17.14 11.79 10.01
C GLU A 119 17.67 10.62 9.16
N GLU A 120 18.68 9.88 9.63
CA GLU A 120 19.21 8.73 8.88
C GLU A 120 18.16 7.61 8.72
N ARG A 121 17.40 7.34 9.80
CA ARG A 121 16.24 6.45 9.76
C ARG A 121 15.19 6.92 8.76
N ASN A 122 14.90 8.22 8.74
CA ASN A 122 13.96 8.80 7.78
C ASN A 122 14.47 8.64 6.34
N LEU A 123 15.79 8.71 6.11
CA LEU A 123 16.37 8.49 4.79
C LEU A 123 16.25 7.03 4.34
N VAL A 124 16.61 6.06 5.20
CA VAL A 124 16.47 4.62 4.87
C VAL A 124 15.01 4.24 4.69
N GLY A 125 14.13 4.72 5.57
CA GLY A 125 12.69 4.50 5.46
C GLY A 125 12.11 5.15 4.19
N CYS A 126 12.56 6.35 3.82
CA CYS A 126 12.16 7.03 2.59
C CYS A 126 12.65 6.28 1.34
N LEU A 127 13.90 5.83 1.33
CA LEU A 127 14.47 5.02 0.25
C LEU A 127 13.70 3.71 0.08
N ALA A 128 13.40 3.02 1.18
CA ALA A 128 12.60 1.80 1.13
C ALA A 128 11.19 2.08 0.59
N MET A 129 10.51 3.09 1.13
CA MET A 129 9.12 3.39 0.80
C MET A 129 8.93 3.94 -0.61
N PHE A 130 9.80 4.86 -1.06
CA PHE A 130 9.61 5.61 -2.30
C PHE A 130 10.65 5.32 -3.37
N GLY A 131 11.83 4.84 -3.00
CA GLY A 131 12.92 4.55 -3.95
C GLY A 131 13.04 3.09 -4.35
N SER A 132 12.47 2.16 -3.57
CA SER A 132 12.70 0.72 -3.72
C SER A 132 11.46 -0.07 -4.15
N LEU A 133 10.26 0.38 -3.76
CA LEU A 133 9.00 -0.29 -4.08
C LEU A 133 8.42 0.21 -5.41
N GLU A 134 9.02 -0.22 -6.52
CA GLU A 134 8.56 0.10 -7.86
C GLU A 134 7.65 -1.01 -8.40
N LEU A 135 6.54 -0.66 -9.06
CA LEU A 135 5.64 -1.65 -9.64
C LEU A 135 6.34 -2.47 -10.71
N GLN A 136 6.06 -3.78 -10.76
CA GLN A 136 6.55 -4.63 -11.85
C GLN A 136 6.03 -4.13 -13.21
N PRO A 137 6.77 -4.34 -14.31
CA PRO A 137 6.45 -3.75 -15.62
C PRO A 137 5.02 -3.99 -16.09
N GLU A 138 4.49 -5.20 -15.89
CA GLU A 138 3.13 -5.56 -16.32
C GLU A 138 2.04 -4.80 -15.56
N VAL A 139 2.23 -4.59 -14.26
CA VAL A 139 1.28 -3.84 -13.42
C VAL A 139 1.36 -2.35 -13.77
N ARG A 140 2.58 -1.85 -13.98
CA ARG A 140 2.82 -0.46 -14.39
C ARG A 140 2.16 -0.12 -15.72
N GLU A 141 2.29 -0.99 -16.71
CA GLU A 141 1.65 -0.80 -18.02
C GLU A 141 0.12 -0.64 -17.88
N VAL A 142 -0.51 -1.39 -16.99
CA VAL A 142 -1.94 -1.25 -16.70
C VAL A 142 -2.23 0.09 -16.03
N VAL A 143 -1.46 0.47 -15.01
CA VAL A 143 -1.63 1.76 -14.32
C VAL A 143 -1.47 2.93 -15.31
N ASP A 144 -0.43 2.90 -16.14
CA ASP A 144 -0.15 3.91 -17.16
C ASP A 144 -1.31 4.00 -18.16
N SER A 145 -1.86 2.87 -18.60
CA SER A 145 -3.04 2.85 -19.50
C SER A 145 -4.29 3.46 -18.87
N ILE A 146 -4.48 3.28 -17.56
CA ILE A 146 -5.59 3.88 -16.80
C ILE A 146 -5.39 5.40 -16.72
N VAL A 147 -4.18 5.84 -16.36
CA VAL A 147 -3.82 7.26 -16.24
C VAL A 147 -3.96 7.95 -17.60
N GLU A 148 -3.47 7.35 -18.68
CA GLU A 148 -3.59 7.90 -20.03
C GLU A 148 -5.05 8.10 -20.45
N ARG A 149 -5.92 7.15 -20.10
CA ARG A 149 -7.37 7.26 -20.34
C ARG A 149 -7.99 8.39 -19.54
N LEU A 150 -7.67 8.51 -18.26
CA LEU A 150 -8.14 9.62 -17.41
C LEU A 150 -7.67 10.98 -17.96
N GLN A 151 -6.41 11.10 -18.34
CA GLN A 151 -5.85 12.30 -18.96
C GLN A 151 -6.53 12.61 -20.31
N THR A 152 -6.87 11.60 -21.10
CA THR A 152 -7.60 11.78 -22.36
C THR A 152 -9.02 12.26 -22.13
N LEU A 153 -9.70 11.76 -21.10
CA LEU A 153 -11.02 12.25 -20.69
C LEU A 153 -10.93 13.72 -20.25
N SER A 154 -9.93 14.05 -19.42
CA SER A 154 -9.66 15.41 -18.97
C SER A 154 -9.45 16.40 -20.12
N ARG A 155 -8.60 16.05 -21.09
CA ARG A 155 -8.35 16.89 -22.29
C ARG A 155 -9.60 17.12 -23.12
N ARG A 156 -10.46 16.10 -23.28
CA ARG A 156 -11.72 16.23 -24.04
C ARG A 156 -12.76 17.09 -23.34
N SER A 157 -12.69 17.18 -22.01
CA SER A 157 -13.62 17.97 -21.19
C SER A 157 -13.11 19.34 -20.80
N ASP A 158 -11.87 19.69 -21.16
CA ASP A 158 -11.17 20.89 -20.68
C ASP A 158 -11.23 21.01 -19.15
N SER A 159 -11.01 19.88 -18.45
CA SER A 159 -11.11 19.78 -16.98
C SER A 159 -10.10 18.77 -16.44
N GLU A 160 -9.61 18.99 -15.24
CA GLU A 160 -8.77 18.02 -14.53
C GLU A 160 -9.58 16.80 -14.07
N PHE A 161 -8.89 15.68 -13.81
CA PHE A 161 -9.46 14.52 -13.14
C PHE A 161 -8.98 14.45 -11.69
N VAL A 162 -9.75 13.80 -10.84
CA VAL A 162 -9.38 13.55 -9.44
C VAL A 162 -9.51 12.07 -9.12
N ALA A 163 -8.52 11.53 -8.41
CA ALA A 163 -8.57 10.18 -7.85
C ALA A 163 -9.03 10.24 -6.39
N VAL A 164 -9.98 9.39 -6.02
CA VAL A 164 -10.59 9.35 -4.68
C VAL A 164 -10.54 7.92 -4.16
N ASP A 165 -9.94 7.75 -2.98
CA ASP A 165 -9.95 6.49 -2.24
C ASP A 165 -11.07 6.53 -1.18
N LEU A 166 -12.17 5.83 -1.47
CA LEU A 166 -13.35 5.77 -0.60
C LEU A 166 -13.33 4.49 0.24
N ARG A 167 -13.19 4.67 1.55
CA ARG A 167 -13.13 3.61 2.56
C ARG A 167 -14.44 3.51 3.34
N LEU A 168 -15.47 2.96 2.70
CA LEU A 168 -16.81 2.85 3.30
C LEU A 168 -16.85 1.86 4.46
N ASP A 169 -16.01 0.83 4.43
CA ASP A 169 -15.81 -0.14 5.51
C ASP A 169 -15.38 0.54 6.84
N MET A 170 -14.71 1.69 6.75
CA MET A 170 -14.32 2.47 7.93
C MET A 170 -15.47 3.30 8.51
N LEU A 171 -16.53 3.56 7.74
CA LEU A 171 -17.73 4.26 8.21
C LEU A 171 -18.54 3.40 9.18
N ASP A 172 -18.62 2.09 8.90
CA ASP A 172 -19.38 1.12 9.69
C ASP A 172 -18.63 0.67 10.96
N GLN A 173 -17.31 0.91 11.02
CA GLN A 173 -16.51 0.62 12.21
C GLN A 173 -16.53 1.77 13.22
N LYS A 174 -16.29 1.45 14.51
CA LYS A 174 -16.21 2.40 15.64
C LYS A 174 -15.19 3.55 15.46
N GLY A 175 -14.45 3.59 14.35
CA GLY A 175 -13.48 4.64 14.00
C GLY A 175 -14.12 6.01 13.72
N CYS A 176 -15.39 6.03 13.32
CA CYS A 176 -16.16 7.27 13.08
C CYS A 176 -17.01 7.73 14.28
N GLN A 177 -16.87 7.09 15.44
CA GLN A 177 -17.53 7.55 16.68
C GLN A 177 -16.66 8.59 17.42
N GLY A 178 -17.27 9.70 17.84
CA GLY A 178 -16.63 10.75 18.65
C GLY A 178 -16.19 11.97 17.84
N SER A 179 -14.97 12.47 18.09
CA SER A 179 -14.43 13.72 17.52
C SER A 179 -13.81 13.59 16.11
N LYS A 180 -13.82 12.38 15.53
CA LYS A 180 -13.29 12.12 14.19
C LYS A 180 -14.39 12.31 13.15
N LYS A 181 -14.19 13.27 12.24
CA LYS A 181 -15.10 13.49 11.11
C LYS A 181 -14.78 12.49 10.01
N CYS A 182 -15.70 11.57 9.76
CA CYS A 182 -15.71 10.76 8.55
C CYS A 182 -16.60 11.43 7.52
N TYR A 183 -16.28 11.26 6.24
CA TYR A 183 -17.02 11.90 5.15
C TYR A 183 -17.63 10.85 4.24
N GLY A 184 -18.92 10.97 4.00
CA GLY A 184 -19.64 10.14 3.04
C GLY A 184 -19.31 10.51 1.59
N PRO A 185 -19.70 9.65 0.62
CA PRO A 185 -19.56 9.95 -0.81
C PRO A 185 -20.23 11.26 -1.23
N ASP A 186 -21.35 11.62 -0.62
CA ASP A 186 -22.11 12.86 -0.84
C ASP A 186 -21.35 14.09 -0.33
N GLU A 187 -20.78 14.03 0.88
CA GLU A 187 -19.97 15.11 1.44
C GLU A 187 -18.70 15.34 0.62
N ILE A 188 -18.05 14.27 0.19
CA ILE A 188 -16.88 14.32 -0.69
C ILE A 188 -17.25 14.91 -2.04
N ALA A 189 -18.38 14.53 -2.63
CA ALA A 189 -18.85 15.10 -3.88
C ALA A 189 -19.07 16.62 -3.78
N LEU A 190 -19.72 17.08 -2.72
CA LEU A 190 -19.94 18.50 -2.45
C LEU A 190 -18.63 19.25 -2.19
N PHE A 191 -17.66 18.61 -1.54
CA PHE A 191 -16.33 19.17 -1.34
C PHE A 191 -15.58 19.34 -2.66
N LEU A 192 -15.56 18.32 -3.51
CA LEU A 192 -14.92 18.39 -4.84
C LEU A 192 -15.55 19.49 -5.71
N LYS A 193 -16.88 19.64 -5.66
CA LYS A 193 -17.60 20.72 -6.36
C LYS A 193 -17.16 22.13 -5.93
N LYS A 194 -16.70 22.29 -4.69
CA LYS A 194 -16.14 23.56 -4.18
C LYS A 194 -14.68 23.76 -4.60
N LEU A 195 -13.94 22.68 -4.88
CA LEU A 195 -12.55 22.69 -5.31
C LEU A 195 -12.38 22.74 -6.84
N VAL A 196 -13.24 23.51 -7.52
CA VAL A 196 -13.27 23.71 -8.99
C VAL A 196 -13.61 22.52 -9.87
N PHE A 197 -13.85 21.32 -9.31
CA PHE A 197 -14.35 20.20 -10.11
C PHE A 197 -15.84 20.40 -10.45
N ASP A 198 -16.22 20.06 -11.67
CA ASP A 198 -17.60 20.16 -12.14
C ASP A 198 -18.08 18.85 -12.78
N LYS A 199 -19.31 18.83 -13.28
CA LYS A 199 -19.93 17.65 -13.90
C LYS A 199 -19.16 17.08 -15.10
N ASN A 200 -18.25 17.85 -15.70
CA ASN A 200 -17.41 17.44 -16.81
C ASN A 200 -16.09 16.83 -16.35
N SER A 201 -15.68 17.06 -15.10
CA SER A 201 -14.49 16.46 -14.49
C SER A 201 -14.64 14.95 -14.37
N ALA A 202 -13.55 14.22 -14.64
CA ALA A 202 -13.51 12.79 -14.42
C ALA A 202 -13.13 12.49 -12.96
N VAL A 203 -13.88 11.60 -12.32
CA VAL A 203 -13.58 11.12 -10.98
C VAL A 203 -13.17 9.66 -11.07
N TYR A 204 -12.01 9.32 -10.56
CA TYR A 204 -11.51 7.94 -10.50
C TYR A 204 -11.62 7.42 -9.07
N LEU A 205 -12.45 6.40 -8.86
CA LEU A 205 -12.53 5.64 -7.63
C LEU A 205 -11.49 4.51 -7.66
N THR A 206 -10.68 4.42 -6.60
CA THR A 206 -9.63 3.39 -6.47
C THR A 206 -10.17 1.97 -6.28
N GLN A 207 -11.47 1.85 -5.99
CA GLN A 207 -12.17 0.59 -5.82
C GLN A 207 -12.15 -0.26 -7.09
N SER A 208 -12.20 -1.57 -6.89
CA SER A 208 -12.10 -2.52 -7.99
C SER A 208 -13.34 -2.47 -8.88
N ARG A 209 -14.53 -2.49 -8.28
CA ARG A 209 -15.84 -2.57 -8.96
C ARG A 209 -16.78 -1.48 -8.48
N TRP A 210 -17.84 -1.26 -9.26
CA TRP A 210 -18.90 -0.34 -8.85
C TRP A 210 -19.69 -0.89 -7.66
N ASP A 211 -20.07 0.00 -6.75
CA ASP A 211 -21.01 -0.28 -5.66
C ASP A 211 -22.01 0.88 -5.59
N ASN A 212 -23.28 0.56 -5.33
CA ASN A 212 -24.39 1.52 -5.35
C ASN A 212 -24.28 2.58 -4.24
N SER A 213 -23.49 2.32 -3.20
CA SER A 213 -23.15 3.33 -2.19
C SER A 213 -22.42 4.56 -2.77
N HIS A 214 -21.89 4.48 -4.00
CA HIS A 214 -21.25 5.59 -4.71
C HIS A 214 -22.18 6.36 -5.66
N ASP A 215 -23.46 5.99 -5.75
CA ASP A 215 -24.38 6.58 -6.73
C ASP A 215 -24.52 8.10 -6.53
N SER A 216 -24.50 8.59 -5.28
CA SER A 216 -24.55 10.03 -4.97
C SER A 216 -23.36 10.81 -5.53
N LEU A 217 -22.17 10.21 -5.58
CA LEU A 217 -21.00 10.81 -6.21
C LEU A 217 -21.17 10.86 -7.73
N LYS A 218 -21.72 9.79 -8.33
CA LYS A 218 -21.96 9.70 -9.77
C LYS A 218 -23.04 10.66 -10.26
N ASP A 219 -24.07 10.90 -9.45
CA ASP A 219 -25.13 11.86 -9.76
C ASP A 219 -24.58 13.28 -9.92
N ILE A 220 -23.55 13.63 -9.13
CA ILE A 220 -22.87 14.94 -9.20
C ILE A 220 -21.78 14.94 -10.28
N PHE A 221 -21.04 13.82 -10.40
CA PHE A 221 -19.96 13.61 -11.36
C PHE A 221 -20.28 12.41 -12.28
N PRO A 222 -21.03 12.60 -13.37
CA PRO A 222 -21.46 11.49 -14.24
C PRO A 222 -20.30 10.70 -14.85
N LYS A 223 -19.12 11.31 -14.97
CA LYS A 223 -17.87 10.70 -15.42
C LYS A 223 -17.07 10.10 -14.25
N THR A 224 -17.74 9.34 -13.39
CA THR A 224 -17.09 8.57 -12.33
C THR A 224 -16.77 7.18 -12.82
N TYR A 225 -15.52 6.74 -12.62
CA TYR A 225 -15.01 5.45 -13.06
C TYR A 225 -14.33 4.71 -11.91
N THR A 226 -14.58 3.41 -11.81
CA THR A 226 -13.78 2.49 -10.98
C THR A 226 -12.66 1.86 -11.80
N LYS A 227 -11.77 1.10 -11.15
CA LYS A 227 -10.71 0.35 -11.83
C LYS A 227 -11.25 -0.52 -12.96
N GLU A 228 -12.35 -1.25 -12.73
CA GLU A 228 -12.99 -2.08 -13.76
C GLU A 228 -13.52 -1.27 -14.95
N LEU A 229 -14.11 -0.11 -14.71
CA LEU A 229 -14.73 0.68 -15.77
C LEU A 229 -13.69 1.36 -16.67
N ILE A 230 -12.55 1.80 -16.11
CA ILE A 230 -11.52 2.53 -16.85
C ILE A 230 -10.47 1.61 -17.50
N MET A 231 -10.24 0.40 -16.97
CA MET A 231 -9.21 -0.53 -17.46
C MET A 231 -9.47 -1.01 -18.92
N PRO A 232 -8.43 -1.14 -19.76
CA PRO A 232 -8.54 -1.76 -21.09
C PRO A 232 -9.08 -3.20 -21.05
N MET A 233 -9.98 -3.53 -21.99
CA MET A 233 -10.68 -4.83 -22.03
C MET A 233 -9.72 -6.01 -22.12
N ASP A 234 -8.66 -5.88 -22.91
CA ASP A 234 -7.57 -6.84 -23.08
C ASP A 234 -6.78 -7.09 -21.79
N LYS A 235 -6.75 -6.11 -20.87
CA LYS A 235 -6.10 -6.24 -19.55
C LYS A 235 -7.07 -6.75 -18.48
N LYS A 236 -8.40 -6.60 -18.64
CA LYS A 236 -9.37 -6.98 -17.59
C LYS A 236 -9.31 -8.45 -17.21
N GLN A 237 -9.17 -9.37 -18.15
CA GLN A 237 -9.20 -10.81 -17.83
C GLN A 237 -8.07 -11.22 -16.89
N LYS A 238 -6.87 -10.64 -17.05
CA LYS A 238 -5.69 -10.95 -16.24
C LYS A 238 -5.74 -10.28 -14.86
N PHE A 239 -6.31 -9.08 -14.77
CA PHE A 239 -6.23 -8.25 -13.57
C PHE A 239 -7.55 -8.16 -12.78
N LEU A 240 -8.68 -8.59 -13.36
CA LEU A 240 -10.03 -8.53 -12.79
C LEU A 240 -10.86 -9.81 -13.01
N GLY A 241 -10.34 -10.81 -13.71
CA GLY A 241 -11.04 -12.08 -13.99
C GLY A 241 -11.37 -12.86 -12.72
N SER A 242 -12.35 -13.77 -12.78
CA SER A 242 -12.74 -14.61 -11.63
C SER A 242 -11.73 -15.73 -11.33
N ASP A 243 -10.98 -16.19 -12.34
CA ASP A 243 -9.98 -17.28 -12.24
C ASP A 243 -8.53 -16.77 -12.20
N SER A 244 -8.28 -15.53 -12.63
CA SER A 244 -7.17 -14.78 -12.04
C SER A 244 -7.65 -14.49 -10.63
N SER A 245 -7.43 -15.45 -9.73
CA SER A 245 -6.97 -15.20 -8.39
C SER A 245 -7.34 -13.77 -7.92
N GLU A 246 -8.17 -13.60 -6.88
CA GLU A 246 -8.46 -12.36 -6.12
C GLU A 246 -7.22 -11.49 -5.69
N TYR A 247 -6.07 -11.72 -6.32
CA TYR A 247 -4.70 -11.41 -6.01
C TYR A 247 -4.26 -10.10 -6.67
N ILE A 248 -5.14 -9.39 -7.39
CA ILE A 248 -4.91 -7.98 -7.79
C ILE A 248 -6.07 -7.05 -7.40
N THR A 249 -7.18 -7.62 -6.93
CA THR A 249 -8.46 -6.90 -6.77
C THR A 249 -8.98 -6.76 -5.35
N LYS A 250 -8.48 -7.52 -4.37
CA LYS A 250 -8.85 -7.24 -2.98
C LYS A 250 -8.36 -5.84 -2.63
N GLU A 251 -9.29 -5.00 -2.22
CA GLU A 251 -9.16 -3.56 -2.01
C GLU A 251 -8.18 -3.26 -0.88
N CYS A 252 -7.82 -2.00 -0.73
CA CYS A 252 -7.14 -1.56 0.48
C CYS A 252 -8.17 -1.71 1.62
N TYR A 253 -8.18 -2.83 2.34
CA TYR A 253 -9.00 -3.02 3.55
C TYR A 253 -8.19 -2.67 4.79
#